data_AF-A0A6G6W9H9-F1
#
_entry.id   AF-A0A6G6W9H9-F1
#
_cell.length_a   1.000
_cell.length_b   1.000
_cell.length_c   1.000
_cell.angle_alpha   90.00
_cell.angle_beta   90.00
_cell.angle_gamma   90.00
#
_symmetry.space_group_name_H-M   'P 1'
#
loop_
_entity.id
_entity.type
_entity.pdbx_description
1 polymer ?
#
loop_
_entity_poly.entity_id
_entity_poly.type
_entity_poly.pdbx_seq_one_letter_code
_entity_poly.pdbx_strand_id
1 'polypeptide(L)'
;MSPARLVGLPALAVVLVAGVIGVQVAQGGGEFEPLHPADPCVARDVTSQADGIDNLTERLVLLGLDAAGCRLGVSREELTLRLAQGADPTDAEVEALHDGLLDAVQRMDDDGTLPPLSDFVDEALDNADLNGFLEYAIRHLPDSVIDAALKTDDVLTRAIDDLDLRQVLADVDDQRELNRQVSAAVEQAVKDALVDRLKGLV
;
A
#
# COMPACT_ATOMS: atom_id res chain seq x y z
N MET A 1 8.87 55.95 30.79
CA MET A 1 9.62 54.76 30.29
C MET A 1 10.87 55.26 29.60
N SER A 2 12.07 54.89 30.06
CA SER A 2 13.31 55.44 29.51
C SER A 2 13.50 55.03 28.04
N PRO A 3 13.90 55.95 27.14
CA PRO A 3 14.06 55.68 25.71
C PRO A 3 15.05 54.55 25.41
N ALA A 4 16.00 54.31 26.32
CA ALA A 4 16.93 53.18 26.26
C ALA A 4 16.26 51.80 26.35
N ARG A 5 15.13 51.67 27.07
CA ARG A 5 14.36 50.41 27.13
C ARG A 5 13.46 50.21 25.89
N LEU A 6 13.02 51.30 25.26
CA LEU A 6 12.22 51.27 24.03
C LEU A 6 13.01 50.77 22.82
N VAL A 7 14.32 50.97 22.79
CA VAL A 7 15.20 50.55 21.68
C VAL A 7 16.05 49.31 22.05
N GLY A 8 16.43 49.15 23.32
CA GLY A 8 17.31 48.03 23.72
C GLY A 8 16.65 46.65 23.60
N LEU A 9 15.36 46.56 23.93
CA LEU A 9 14.60 45.31 23.83
C LEU A 9 14.40 44.80 22.39
N PRO A 10 13.95 45.64 21.42
CA PRO A 10 13.85 45.19 20.04
C PRO A 10 15.23 44.91 19.42
N ALA A 11 16.27 45.68 19.76
CA ALA A 11 17.63 45.39 19.28
C ALA A 11 18.15 44.04 19.78
N LEU A 12 17.94 43.71 21.07
CA LEU A 12 18.30 42.42 21.63
C LEU A 12 17.52 41.27 20.96
N ALA A 13 16.22 41.45 20.69
CA ALA A 13 15.41 40.47 19.98
C ALA A 13 15.93 40.19 18.56
N VAL A 14 16.29 41.23 17.81
CA VAL A 14 16.87 41.09 16.46
C VAL A 14 18.19 40.33 16.51
N VAL A 15 19.05 40.63 17.48
CA VAL A 15 20.34 39.91 17.65
C VAL A 15 20.11 38.43 17.96
N LEU A 16 19.16 38.11 18.83
CA LEU A 16 18.83 36.72 19.17
C LEU A 16 18.27 35.96 17.95
N VAL A 17 17.35 36.56 17.20
CA VAL A 17 16.79 35.97 15.97
C VAL A 17 17.87 35.76 14.90
N ALA A 18 18.71 36.77 14.66
CA ALA A 18 19.82 36.65 13.72
C ALA A 18 20.83 35.57 14.15
N GLY A 19 21.07 35.43 15.45
CA GLY A 19 21.88 34.35 16.00
C GLY A 19 21.31 32.96 15.69
N VAL A 20 20.01 32.75 15.92
CA VAL A 20 19.35 31.48 15.59
C VAL A 20 19.39 31.21 14.08
N ILE A 21 19.05 32.19 13.25
CA ILE A 21 19.10 32.05 11.78
C ILE A 21 20.53 31.72 11.33
N GLY A 22 21.54 32.39 11.88
CA GLY A 22 22.94 32.12 11.58
C GLY A 22 23.37 30.69 11.91
N VAL A 23 22.93 30.16 13.07
CA VAL A 23 23.17 28.75 13.44
C VAL A 23 22.47 27.81 12.46
N GLN A 24 21.20 28.07 12.12
CA GLN A 24 20.44 27.22 11.20
C GLN A 24 21.08 27.19 9.81
N VAL A 25 21.50 28.33 9.28
CA VAL A 25 22.20 28.42 7.99
C VAL A 25 23.56 27.71 8.04
N ALA A 26 24.32 27.90 9.12
CA ALA A 26 25.62 27.23 9.29
C ALA A 26 25.52 25.71 9.42
N GLN A 27 24.36 25.18 9.85
CA GLN A 27 24.06 23.75 9.94
C GLN A 27 23.38 23.21 8.67
N GLY A 28 23.45 23.94 7.55
CA GLY A 28 22.90 23.47 6.27
C GLY A 28 21.42 23.76 6.05
N GLY A 29 20.76 24.52 6.95
CA GLY A 29 19.35 24.90 6.81
C GLY A 29 19.06 25.86 5.65
N GLY A 30 20.09 26.37 4.97
CA GLY A 30 19.96 27.18 3.75
C GLY A 30 20.12 26.40 2.45
N GLU A 31 20.59 25.15 2.51
CA GLU A 31 20.90 24.31 1.35
C GLU A 31 19.89 23.15 1.22
N PHE A 32 18.67 23.35 1.70
CA PHE A 32 17.61 22.36 1.53
C PHE A 32 17.27 22.24 0.04
N GLU A 33 17.80 21.20 -0.59
CA GLU A 33 17.40 20.76 -1.91
C GLU A 33 16.45 19.57 -1.71
N PRO A 34 15.17 19.68 -2.10
CA PRO A 34 14.25 18.56 -2.01
C PRO A 34 14.85 17.36 -2.74
N LEU A 35 14.88 16.21 -2.07
CA LEU A 35 15.25 14.96 -2.74
C LEU A 35 14.33 14.79 -3.94
N HIS A 36 14.92 14.54 -5.11
CA HIS A 36 14.12 14.26 -6.29
C HIS A 36 13.31 12.98 -6.04
N PRO A 37 12.01 12.99 -6.37
CA PRO A 37 11.19 11.80 -6.30
C PRO A 37 11.86 10.64 -7.03
N ALA A 38 11.65 9.46 -6.47
CA ALA A 38 12.08 8.20 -7.02
C ALA A 38 11.51 8.01 -8.45
N ASP A 39 12.34 7.56 -9.41
CA ASP A 39 11.88 7.15 -10.74
C ASP A 39 11.01 5.87 -10.70
N PRO A 40 9.69 5.96 -10.89
CA PRO A 40 8.78 4.83 -10.76
C PRO A 40 9.08 3.69 -11.75
N CYS A 41 9.78 3.97 -12.86
CA CYS A 41 10.09 2.97 -13.88
C CYS A 41 11.33 2.12 -13.57
N VAL A 42 12.09 2.47 -12.53
CA VAL A 42 13.29 1.71 -12.13
C VAL A 42 12.93 0.69 -11.07
N ALA A 43 13.05 -0.59 -11.44
CA ALA A 43 12.88 -1.74 -10.57
C ALA A 43 13.67 -1.60 -9.27
N ARG A 44 12.98 -1.76 -8.14
CA ARG A 44 13.55 -1.65 -6.79
C ARG A 44 12.93 -2.67 -5.85
N ASP A 45 13.74 -3.08 -4.89
CA ASP A 45 13.25 -3.85 -3.77
C ASP A 45 12.49 -2.92 -2.82
N VAL A 46 11.23 -3.28 -2.55
CA VAL A 46 10.42 -2.63 -1.52
C VAL A 46 10.51 -3.44 -0.24
N THR A 47 11.01 -2.80 0.81
CA THR A 47 11.03 -3.38 2.16
C THR A 47 9.78 -2.92 2.90
N SER A 48 8.90 -3.87 3.23
CA SER A 48 7.77 -3.62 4.13
C SER A 48 8.25 -3.37 5.55
N GLN A 49 7.56 -2.49 6.27
CA GLN A 49 7.73 -2.30 7.72
C GLN A 49 6.77 -3.20 8.52
N ALA A 50 5.72 -3.70 7.88
CA ALA A 50 4.75 -4.62 8.46
C ALA A 50 5.19 -6.09 8.38
N ASP A 51 4.53 -6.93 9.17
CA ASP A 51 4.64 -8.39 9.20
C ASP A 51 3.32 -9.02 8.66
N GLY A 52 3.31 -10.33 8.39
CA GLY A 52 2.06 -11.07 8.05
C GLY A 52 1.36 -10.60 6.77
N ILE A 53 0.01 -10.57 6.79
CA ILE A 53 -0.83 -10.13 5.67
C ILE A 53 -0.58 -8.66 5.31
N ASP A 54 -0.32 -7.82 6.32
CA ASP A 54 -0.03 -6.40 6.11
C ASP A 54 1.26 -6.20 5.32
N ASN A 55 2.27 -7.05 5.52
CA ASN A 55 3.51 -7.03 4.72
C ASN A 55 3.24 -7.25 3.24
N LEU A 56 2.46 -8.28 2.91
CA LEU A 56 2.07 -8.59 1.54
C LEU A 56 1.32 -7.41 0.93
N THR A 57 0.35 -6.87 1.67
CA THR A 57 -0.49 -5.74 1.22
C THR A 57 0.35 -4.49 0.96
N GLU A 58 1.24 -4.13 1.89
CA GLU A 58 2.13 -2.97 1.75
C GLU A 58 3.02 -3.10 0.51
N ARG A 59 3.68 -4.26 0.34
CA ARG A 59 4.55 -4.50 -0.83
C ARG A 59 3.77 -4.45 -2.14
N LEU A 60 2.59 -5.06 -2.18
CA LEU A 60 1.73 -5.08 -3.36
C LEU A 60 1.32 -3.66 -3.76
N VAL A 61 0.84 -2.85 -2.81
CA VAL A 61 0.43 -1.46 -3.06
C VAL A 61 1.60 -0.59 -3.49
N LEU A 62 2.77 -0.72 -2.85
CA LEU A 62 3.95 0.07 -3.20
C LEU A 62 4.45 -0.24 -4.61
N LEU A 63 4.56 -1.53 -4.96
CA LEU A 63 4.95 -1.97 -6.31
C LEU A 63 3.90 -1.55 -7.35
N GLY A 64 2.61 -1.67 -7.00
CA GLY A 64 1.52 -1.29 -7.89
C GLY A 64 1.49 0.19 -8.19
N LEU A 65 1.73 1.04 -7.19
CA LEU A 65 1.83 2.49 -7.38
C LEU A 65 3.08 2.89 -8.19
N ASP A 66 4.20 2.19 -8.03
CA ASP A 66 5.39 2.42 -8.85
C ASP A 66 5.09 2.05 -10.32
N ALA A 67 4.47 0.90 -10.58
CA ALA A 67 4.09 0.50 -11.94
C ALA A 67 3.06 1.46 -12.57
N ALA A 68 2.05 1.89 -11.81
CA ALA A 68 1.06 2.86 -12.24
C ALA A 68 1.69 4.23 -12.53
N GLY A 69 2.56 4.71 -11.64
CA GLY A 69 3.32 5.95 -11.83
C GLY A 69 4.18 5.90 -13.08
N CYS A 70 4.82 4.76 -13.37
CA CYS A 70 5.60 4.58 -14.58
C CYS A 70 4.73 4.70 -15.85
N ARG A 71 3.54 4.08 -15.87
CA ARG A 71 2.60 4.21 -17.00
C ARG A 71 2.11 5.64 -17.19
N LEU A 72 1.85 6.35 -16.10
CA LEU A 72 1.35 7.73 -16.13
C LEU A 72 2.46 8.77 -16.32
N GLY A 73 3.73 8.38 -16.26
CA GLY A 73 4.90 9.25 -16.42
C GLY A 73 5.15 10.19 -15.24
N VAL A 74 4.77 9.78 -14.03
CA VAL A 74 4.68 10.63 -12.82
C VAL A 74 5.19 9.86 -11.60
N SER A 75 5.77 10.54 -10.62
CA SER A 75 6.33 9.82 -9.46
C SER A 75 5.23 9.18 -8.61
N ARG A 76 5.61 8.16 -7.81
CA ARG A 76 4.70 7.55 -6.84
C ARG A 76 4.10 8.60 -5.90
N GLU A 77 4.93 9.51 -5.39
CA GLU A 77 4.50 10.56 -4.48
C GLU A 77 3.50 11.51 -5.14
N GLU A 78 3.71 11.85 -6.42
CA GLU A 78 2.77 12.69 -7.17
C GLU A 78 1.45 11.96 -7.42
N LEU A 79 1.50 10.67 -7.80
CA LEU A 79 0.32 9.84 -7.98
C LEU A 79 -0.46 9.70 -6.67
N THR A 80 0.19 9.32 -5.58
CA THR A 80 -0.44 9.23 -4.26
C THR A 80 -1.04 10.57 -3.82
N LEU A 81 -0.34 11.68 -4.08
CA LEU A 81 -0.86 13.01 -3.78
C LEU A 81 -2.12 13.31 -4.59
N ARG A 82 -2.15 12.95 -5.88
CA ARG A 82 -3.33 13.12 -6.73
C ARG A 82 -4.50 12.25 -6.29
N LEU A 83 -4.24 10.99 -5.92
CA LEU A 83 -5.27 10.10 -5.38
C LEU A 83 -5.82 10.61 -4.04
N ALA A 84 -4.97 11.22 -3.21
CA ALA A 84 -5.38 11.74 -1.90
C ALA A 84 -6.05 13.14 -1.95
N GLN A 85 -5.74 13.97 -2.96
CA GLN A 85 -6.24 15.34 -3.07
C GLN A 85 -7.31 15.53 -4.15
N GLY A 86 -7.36 14.63 -5.13
CA GLY A 86 -8.24 14.72 -6.30
C GLY A 86 -9.65 14.27 -5.95
N ALA A 87 -10.64 15.10 -6.28
CA ALA A 87 -12.00 14.61 -6.41
C ALA A 87 -12.09 13.78 -7.70
N ASP A 88 -12.50 12.53 -7.55
CA ASP A 88 -12.66 11.46 -8.56
C ASP A 88 -11.39 11.12 -9.37
N PRO A 89 -10.83 9.90 -9.23
CA PRO A 89 -9.71 9.47 -10.07
C PRO A 89 -10.12 9.40 -11.54
N THR A 90 -9.21 9.80 -12.42
CA THR A 90 -9.43 9.70 -13.87
C THR A 90 -9.45 8.23 -14.32
N ASP A 91 -10.10 7.95 -15.47
CA ASP A 91 -10.12 6.59 -16.04
C ASP A 91 -8.71 6.04 -16.25
N ALA A 92 -7.78 6.89 -16.70
CA ALA A 92 -6.38 6.54 -16.90
C ALA A 92 -5.67 6.23 -15.58
N GLU A 93 -5.99 6.92 -14.49
CA GLU A 93 -5.42 6.63 -13.16
C GLU A 93 -5.96 5.31 -12.60
N VAL A 94 -7.26 5.04 -12.77
CA VAL A 94 -7.87 3.76 -12.35
C VAL A 94 -7.28 2.59 -13.13
N GLU A 95 -7.19 2.71 -14.46
CA GLU A 95 -6.60 1.68 -15.33
C GLU A 95 -5.11 1.47 -15.04
N ALA A 96 -4.34 2.56 -14.87
CA ALA A 96 -2.92 2.44 -14.54
C ALA A 96 -2.69 1.79 -13.16
N LEU A 97 -3.56 2.07 -12.18
CA LEU A 97 -3.51 1.44 -10.86
C LEU A 97 -3.88 -0.05 -10.92
N HIS A 98 -4.95 -0.38 -11.65
CA HIS A 98 -5.37 -1.75 -11.91
C HIS A 98 -4.21 -2.58 -12.48
N ASP A 99 -3.68 -2.14 -13.62
CA ASP A 99 -2.58 -2.83 -14.28
C ASP A 99 -1.32 -2.81 -13.42
N GLY A 100 -1.11 -1.74 -12.64
CA GLY A 100 -0.01 -1.64 -11.69
C GLY A 100 -0.06 -2.74 -10.63
N LEU A 101 -1.22 -2.97 -10.02
CA LEU A 101 -1.41 -4.03 -9.03
C LEU A 101 -1.21 -5.41 -9.65
N LEU A 102 -1.69 -5.64 -10.87
CA LEU A 102 -1.45 -6.90 -11.60
C LEU A 102 0.04 -7.13 -11.88
N ASP A 103 0.75 -6.12 -12.36
CA ASP A 103 2.19 -6.20 -12.59
C ASP A 103 2.96 -6.44 -11.28
N ALA A 104 2.46 -5.91 -10.15
CA ALA A 104 3.04 -6.15 -8.84
C ALA A 104 2.89 -7.61 -8.40
N VAL A 105 1.70 -8.21 -8.57
CA VAL A 105 1.49 -9.65 -8.30
C VAL A 105 2.42 -10.48 -9.16
N GLN A 106 2.43 -10.23 -10.48
CA GLN A 106 3.27 -10.98 -11.42
C GLN A 106 4.76 -10.88 -11.06
N ARG A 107 5.24 -9.67 -10.75
CA ARG A 107 6.62 -9.46 -10.32
C ARG A 107 6.94 -10.22 -9.04
N MET A 108 6.06 -10.18 -8.04
CA MET A 108 6.30 -10.88 -6.78
C MET A 108 6.33 -12.39 -6.98
N ASP A 109 5.52 -12.93 -7.90
CA ASP A 109 5.55 -14.35 -8.30
C ASP A 109 6.86 -14.70 -9.03
N ASP A 110 7.24 -13.91 -10.03
CA ASP A 110 8.49 -14.08 -10.80
C ASP A 110 9.74 -14.04 -9.90
N ASP A 111 9.74 -13.13 -8.92
CA ASP A 111 10.83 -12.99 -7.93
C ASP A 111 10.77 -14.08 -6.84
N GLY A 112 9.71 -14.91 -6.80
CA GLY A 112 9.52 -15.96 -5.79
C GLY A 112 9.28 -15.41 -4.38
N THR A 113 8.69 -14.22 -4.29
CA THR A 113 8.49 -13.49 -3.03
C THR A 113 7.02 -13.41 -2.57
N LEU A 114 6.09 -14.02 -3.32
CA LEU A 114 4.73 -14.26 -2.86
C LEU A 114 4.73 -15.36 -1.78
N PRO A 115 4.25 -15.08 -0.56
CA PRO A 115 4.09 -16.11 0.45
C PRO A 115 3.00 -17.12 0.02
N PRO A 116 3.15 -18.40 0.35
CA PRO A 116 2.10 -19.38 0.18
C PRO A 116 0.86 -18.98 1.00
N LEU A 117 -0.33 -19.37 0.53
CA LEU A 117 -1.56 -18.96 1.19
C LEU A 117 -1.69 -19.56 2.59
N SER A 118 -1.07 -20.72 2.83
CA SER A 118 -0.98 -21.34 4.16
C SER A 118 -0.41 -20.40 5.23
N ASP A 119 0.52 -19.51 4.88
CA ASP A 119 1.16 -18.58 5.83
C ASP A 119 0.17 -17.56 6.42
N PHE A 120 -0.96 -17.35 5.75
CA PHE A 120 -1.99 -16.39 6.16
C PHE A 120 -3.19 -17.04 6.85
N VAL A 121 -3.26 -18.38 6.87
CA VAL A 121 -4.44 -19.10 7.37
C VAL A 121 -4.66 -18.84 8.84
N ASP A 122 -3.62 -18.89 9.67
CA ASP A 122 -3.77 -18.67 11.11
C ASP A 122 -4.25 -17.24 11.42
N GLU A 123 -3.66 -16.24 10.77
CA GLU A 123 -4.07 -14.84 10.93
C GLU A 123 -5.50 -14.60 10.41
N ALA A 124 -5.87 -15.22 9.29
CA ALA A 124 -7.23 -15.13 8.77
C ALA A 124 -8.25 -15.80 9.70
N LEU A 125 -7.91 -16.96 10.29
CA LEU A 125 -8.77 -17.67 11.22
C LEU A 125 -8.95 -16.92 12.54
N ASP A 126 -7.91 -16.28 13.05
CA ASP A 126 -7.97 -15.48 14.28
C ASP A 126 -8.90 -14.26 14.14
N ASN A 127 -9.03 -13.74 12.91
CA ASN A 127 -9.92 -12.63 12.59
C ASN A 127 -11.32 -13.09 12.13
N ALA A 128 -11.51 -14.38 11.86
CA ALA A 128 -12.77 -14.92 11.39
C ALA A 128 -13.68 -15.31 12.57
N ASP A 129 -14.97 -14.95 12.48
CA ASP A 129 -15.98 -15.34 13.48
C ASP A 129 -16.47 -16.77 13.22
N LEU A 130 -15.56 -17.74 13.35
CA LEU A 130 -15.83 -19.16 13.14
C LEU A 130 -16.11 -19.89 14.47
N ASN A 131 -16.81 -21.01 14.37
CA ASN A 131 -16.91 -21.94 15.49
C ASN A 131 -15.54 -22.61 15.72
N GLY A 132 -15.10 -22.69 16.98
CA GLY A 132 -13.82 -23.30 17.35
C GLY A 132 -13.60 -24.74 16.84
N PHE A 133 -14.66 -25.51 16.56
CA PHE A 133 -14.52 -26.81 15.89
C PHE A 133 -14.08 -26.68 14.42
N LEU A 134 -14.64 -25.72 13.68
CA LEU A 134 -14.31 -25.48 12.28
C LEU A 134 -12.92 -24.87 12.16
N GLU A 135 -12.59 -23.90 13.01
CA GLU A 135 -11.26 -23.32 13.15
C GLU A 135 -10.21 -24.42 13.40
N TYR A 136 -10.46 -25.33 14.34
CA TYR A 136 -9.58 -26.47 14.60
C TYR A 136 -9.41 -27.37 13.38
N ALA A 137 -10.51 -27.67 12.66
CA ALA A 137 -10.45 -28.51 11.47
C ALA A 137 -9.63 -27.88 10.34
N ILE A 138 -9.77 -26.57 10.12
CA ILE A 138 -9.02 -25.83 9.09
C ILE A 138 -7.53 -25.77 9.45
N ARG A 139 -7.18 -25.50 10.72
CA ARG A 139 -5.78 -25.52 11.19
C ARG A 139 -5.10 -26.89 11.08
N HIS A 140 -5.86 -27.97 10.93
CA HIS A 140 -5.32 -29.32 10.75
C HIS A 140 -5.17 -29.73 9.28
N LEU A 141 -5.56 -28.87 8.34
CA LEU A 141 -5.28 -29.10 6.94
C LEU A 141 -3.77 -28.92 6.67
N PRO A 142 -3.13 -29.84 5.92
CA PRO A 142 -1.74 -29.65 5.53
C PRO A 142 -1.59 -28.44 4.60
N ASP A 143 -0.53 -27.65 4.79
CA ASP A 143 -0.19 -26.49 3.94
C ASP A 143 -0.21 -26.83 2.45
N SER A 144 0.37 -27.97 2.08
CA SER A 144 0.36 -28.46 0.69
C SER A 144 -1.02 -28.67 0.08
N VAL A 145 -2.06 -28.93 0.89
CA VAL A 145 -3.45 -29.03 0.41
C VAL A 145 -4.00 -27.63 0.17
N ILE A 146 -3.69 -26.67 1.04
CA ILE A 146 -4.11 -25.27 0.93
C ILE A 146 -3.47 -24.65 -0.31
N ASP A 147 -2.15 -24.75 -0.44
CA ASP A 147 -1.37 -24.15 -1.54
C ASP A 147 -1.59 -24.85 -2.90
N ALA A 148 -2.10 -26.08 -2.89
CA ALA A 148 -2.51 -26.79 -4.10
C ALA A 148 -3.98 -26.53 -4.48
N ALA A 149 -4.78 -26.04 -3.53
CA ALA A 149 -6.16 -25.65 -3.77
C ALA A 149 -6.27 -24.19 -4.18
N LEU A 150 -5.46 -23.32 -3.57
CA LEU A 150 -5.48 -21.88 -3.75
C LEU A 150 -4.04 -21.38 -3.92
N LYS A 151 -3.78 -20.84 -5.10
CA LYS A 151 -2.52 -20.19 -5.44
C LYS A 151 -2.62 -18.70 -5.12
N THR A 152 -1.60 -18.16 -4.45
CA THR A 152 -1.64 -16.77 -3.96
C THR A 152 -1.74 -15.78 -5.12
N ASP A 153 -0.96 -15.96 -6.18
CA ASP A 153 -1.00 -15.18 -7.42
C ASP A 153 -2.39 -15.21 -8.09
N ASP A 154 -2.99 -16.39 -8.16
CA ASP A 154 -4.31 -16.64 -8.71
C ASP A 154 -5.42 -15.89 -7.95
N VAL A 155 -5.37 -15.93 -6.61
CA VAL A 155 -6.35 -15.26 -5.75
C VAL A 155 -6.17 -13.74 -5.83
N LEU A 156 -4.94 -13.25 -5.76
CA LEU A 156 -4.65 -11.81 -5.83
C LEU A 156 -5.06 -11.22 -7.18
N THR A 157 -4.72 -11.88 -8.28
CA THR A 157 -5.07 -11.43 -9.65
C THR A 157 -6.59 -11.31 -9.81
N ARG A 158 -7.34 -12.36 -9.42
CA ARG A 158 -8.82 -12.34 -9.47
C ARG A 158 -9.41 -11.28 -8.55
N ALA A 159 -8.85 -11.12 -7.34
CA ALA A 159 -9.34 -10.12 -6.40
C ALA A 159 -9.13 -8.70 -6.95
N ILE A 160 -8.04 -8.44 -7.68
CA ILE A 160 -7.79 -7.16 -8.35
C ILE A 160 -8.77 -6.97 -9.51
N ASP A 161 -8.97 -7.99 -10.34
CA ASP A 161 -9.89 -7.93 -11.50
C ASP A 161 -11.35 -7.66 -11.08
N ASP A 162 -11.78 -8.22 -9.93
CA ASP A 162 -13.15 -8.07 -9.41
C ASP A 162 -13.33 -6.78 -8.57
N LEU A 163 -12.26 -6.06 -8.25
CA LEU A 163 -12.32 -4.87 -7.41
C LEU A 163 -12.72 -3.64 -8.24
N ASP A 164 -13.79 -2.97 -7.83
CA ASP A 164 -14.13 -1.64 -8.38
C ASP A 164 -13.17 -0.60 -7.80
N LEU A 165 -11.98 -0.47 -8.41
CA LEU A 165 -10.94 0.45 -7.97
C LEU A 165 -11.39 1.90 -7.94
N ARG A 166 -12.33 2.30 -8.79
CA ARG A 166 -12.89 3.66 -8.75
C ARG A 166 -13.66 3.87 -7.45
N GLN A 167 -14.50 2.90 -7.08
CA GLN A 167 -15.24 2.95 -5.84
C GLN A 167 -14.31 2.89 -4.61
N VAL A 168 -13.31 2.01 -4.64
CA VAL A 168 -12.31 1.90 -3.56
C VAL A 168 -11.57 3.23 -3.34
N LEU A 169 -11.16 3.89 -4.42
CA LEU A 169 -10.48 5.19 -4.33
C LEU A 169 -11.42 6.30 -3.85
N ALA A 170 -12.70 6.26 -4.21
CA ALA A 170 -13.70 7.21 -3.72
C ALA A 170 -13.99 7.04 -2.20
N ASP A 171 -13.83 5.83 -1.68
CA ASP A 171 -14.12 5.46 -0.29
C ASP A 171 -12.84 5.31 0.57
N VAL A 172 -11.69 5.83 0.12
CA VAL A 172 -10.40 5.66 0.80
C VAL A 172 -10.38 6.23 2.24
N ASP A 173 -11.22 7.24 2.51
CA ASP A 173 -11.39 7.85 3.84
C ASP A 173 -12.37 7.08 4.75
N ASP A 174 -13.11 6.09 4.23
CA ASP A 174 -14.02 5.23 5.01
C ASP A 174 -13.49 3.78 5.08
N GLN A 175 -12.71 3.52 6.13
CA GLN A 175 -12.14 2.20 6.39
C GLN A 175 -13.19 1.06 6.43
N ARG A 176 -14.44 1.33 6.85
CA ARG A 176 -15.49 0.30 6.91
C ARG A 176 -16.05 -0.03 5.53
N GLU A 177 -16.03 0.93 4.63
CA GLU A 177 -16.45 0.74 3.25
C GLU A 177 -15.35 0.05 2.45
N LEU A 178 -14.12 0.53 2.58
CA LEU A 178 -12.92 -0.08 1.99
C LEU A 178 -12.81 -1.57 2.35
N ASN A 179 -12.87 -1.89 3.65
CA ASN A 179 -12.77 -3.28 4.11
C ASN A 179 -13.89 -4.15 3.54
N ARG A 180 -15.09 -3.61 3.34
CA ARG A 180 -16.22 -4.38 2.79
C ARG A 180 -16.03 -4.68 1.30
N GLN A 181 -15.57 -3.70 0.52
CA GLN A 181 -15.30 -3.87 -0.90
C GLN A 181 -14.16 -4.88 -1.12
N VAL A 182 -13.03 -4.68 -0.43
CA VAL A 182 -11.87 -5.58 -0.53
C VAL A 182 -12.23 -6.99 -0.06
N SER A 183 -12.92 -7.15 1.07
CA SER A 183 -13.31 -8.47 1.57
C SER A 183 -14.25 -9.19 0.60
N ALA A 184 -15.17 -8.47 -0.04
CA ALA A 184 -16.09 -9.07 -1.02
C ALA A 184 -15.33 -9.55 -2.27
N ALA A 185 -14.39 -8.76 -2.79
CA ALA A 185 -13.57 -9.14 -3.94
C ALA A 185 -12.67 -10.35 -3.61
N VAL A 186 -12.02 -10.36 -2.44
CA VAL A 186 -11.19 -11.49 -1.99
C VAL A 186 -12.04 -12.75 -1.78
N GLU A 187 -13.21 -12.64 -1.15
CA GLU A 187 -14.11 -13.78 -0.95
C GLU A 187 -14.55 -14.40 -2.29
N GLN A 188 -14.88 -13.54 -3.27
CA GLN A 188 -15.27 -13.98 -4.61
C GLN A 188 -14.09 -14.63 -5.35
N ALA A 189 -12.91 -14.03 -5.32
CA ALA A 189 -11.69 -14.57 -5.91
C ALA A 189 -11.34 -15.96 -5.35
N VAL A 190 -11.43 -16.15 -4.03
CA VAL A 190 -11.20 -17.45 -3.38
C VAL A 190 -12.24 -18.47 -3.83
N LYS A 191 -13.53 -18.10 -3.91
CA LYS A 191 -14.59 -18.99 -4.40
C LYS A 191 -14.32 -19.43 -5.84
N ASP A 192 -13.98 -18.50 -6.72
CA ASP A 192 -13.77 -18.80 -8.13
C ASP A 192 -12.52 -19.66 -8.35
N ALA A 193 -11.43 -19.38 -7.61
CA ALA A 193 -10.24 -20.23 -7.61
C ALA A 193 -10.56 -21.67 -7.15
N LEU A 194 -11.33 -21.85 -6.08
CA LEU A 194 -11.77 -23.17 -5.61
C LEU A 194 -12.67 -23.88 -6.63
N VAL A 195 -13.61 -23.16 -7.25
CA VAL A 195 -14.51 -23.71 -8.26
C VAL A 195 -13.72 -24.20 -9.47
N ASP A 196 -12.76 -23.43 -9.96
CA ASP A 196 -11.93 -23.83 -11.09
C ASP A 196 -11.02 -25.01 -10.74
N ARG A 197 -10.50 -25.06 -9.51
CA ARG A 197 -9.76 -26.22 -9.02
C ARG A 197 -10.61 -27.49 -9.03
N LEU A 198 -11.86 -27.40 -8.58
CA LEU A 198 -12.80 -28.53 -8.60
C LEU A 198 -13.14 -28.96 -10.02
N LYS A 199 -13.37 -28.03 -10.95
CA LYS A 199 -13.59 -28.35 -12.36
C LYS A 199 -12.38 -29.04 -12.99
N GLY A 200 -11.15 -28.66 -12.61
CA GLY A 200 -9.93 -29.29 -13.11
C GLY A 200 -9.68 -30.72 -12.61
N LEU A 201 -10.44 -31.19 -11.62
CA LEU A 201 -10.34 -32.54 -11.06
C LEU A 201 -11.37 -33.53 -11.65
N VAL A 202 -12.38 -33.04 -12.37
CA VAL A 202 -13.46 -33.84 -13.00
C VAL A 202 -13.25 -33.91 -14.50
#